data_AF-A0AAW8VHL5-F1
#
_entry.id   AF-A0AAW8VHL5-F1
#
_cell.length_a   1.000
_cell.length_b   1.000
_cell.length_c   1.000
_cell.angle_alpha   90.00
_cell.angle_beta   90.00
_cell.angle_gamma   90.00
#
_symmetry.space_group_name_H-M   'P 1'
#
loop_
_entity.id
_entity.type
_entity.pdbx_description
1 polymer ?
#
loop_
_entity_poly.entity_id
_entity_poly.type
_entity_poly.pdbx_seq_one_letter_code
_entity_poly.pdbx_strand_id
1 'polypeptide(L)' 'MNREITDKNLHLLLPGKVSLFAKIYAEEKGVTLLDAIRIFYRSNTYKALEKEETKLWHYGPIALYEEFEERK' A
#
# COMPACT_ATOMS: atom_id res chain seq x y z
N MET A 1 21.35 1.35 -18.50
CA MET A 1 19.88 1.22 -18.58
C MET A 1 19.30 1.94 -17.38
N ASN A 2 18.59 3.05 -17.59
CA ASN A 2 18.01 3.82 -16.48
C ASN A 2 16.79 3.04 -15.95
N ARG A 3 16.84 2.57 -14.70
CA ARG A 3 15.76 1.78 -14.05
C ARG A 3 14.92 2.67 -13.14
N GLU A 4 14.50 3.81 -13.68
CA GLU A 4 13.69 4.76 -12.93
C GLU A 4 12.28 4.20 -12.71
N ILE A 5 11.76 4.37 -11.50
CA ILE A 5 10.36 4.06 -11.19
C ILE A 5 9.51 5.26 -11.63
N THR A 6 8.46 4.98 -12.37
CA THR A 6 7.49 5.95 -12.94
C THR A 6 6.09 5.38 -12.76
N ASP A 7 5.04 6.19 -12.97
CA ASP A 7 3.66 5.68 -12.96
C ASP A 7 3.45 4.49 -13.91
N LYS A 8 4.25 4.40 -14.98
CA LYS A 8 4.16 3.31 -15.97
C LYS A 8 4.61 1.95 -15.44
N ASN A 9 5.48 1.90 -14.44
CA ASN A 9 6.05 0.64 -13.93
C ASN A 9 5.83 0.43 -12.42
N LEU A 10 5.29 1.43 -11.71
CA LEU A 10 5.01 1.36 -10.28
C LEU A 10 4.10 0.19 -9.89
N HIS A 11 3.14 -0.16 -10.76
CA HIS A 11 2.22 -1.28 -10.57
C HIS A 11 2.93 -2.62 -10.30
N LEU A 12 4.17 -2.79 -10.75
CA LEU A 12 4.99 -3.99 -10.51
C LEU A 12 5.35 -4.19 -9.03
N LEU A 13 5.35 -3.12 -8.23
CA LEU A 13 5.69 -3.16 -6.80
C LEU A 13 4.46 -3.34 -5.90
N LEU A 14 3.27 -2.99 -6.40
CA LEU A 14 2.05 -2.89 -5.59
C LEU A 14 1.58 -4.22 -4.97
N PRO A 15 1.64 -5.38 -5.66
CA PRO A 15 1.21 -6.64 -5.06
C PRO A 15 1.91 -6.96 -3.74
N GLY A 16 3.22 -6.67 -3.66
CA GLY A 16 4.01 -6.84 -2.44
C GLY A 16 3.57 -5.89 -1.32
N LYS A 17 3.35 -4.61 -1.66
CA LYS A 17 2.87 -3.59 -0.70
C LYS A 17 1.50 -3.95 -0.14
N VAL A 18 0.56 -4.34 -0.99
CA VAL A 18 -0.81 -4.73 -0.60
C VAL A 18 -0.77 -5.96 0.30
N SER A 19 0.03 -6.97 -0.04
CA SER A 19 0.12 -8.21 0.74
C SER A 19 0.67 -7.96 2.15
N LEU A 20 1.71 -7.13 2.26
CA LEU A 20 2.33 -6.80 3.55
C LEU A 20 1.43 -5.93 4.41
N PHE A 21 0.78 -4.90 3.83
CA PHE A 21 -0.23 -4.10 4.53
C PHE A 21 -1.37 -4.97 5.05
N ALA A 22 -1.94 -5.82 4.19
CA ALA A 22 -3.13 -6.57 4.52
C ALA A 22 -2.89 -7.57 5.66
N LYS A 23 -1.68 -8.14 5.75
CA LYS A 23 -1.28 -8.99 6.87
C LYS A 23 -1.29 -8.20 8.19
N ILE A 24 -0.64 -7.03 8.23
CA ILE A 24 -0.59 -6.17 9.42
C ILE A 24 -2.02 -5.75 9.82
N TYR A 25 -2.81 -5.26 8.87
CA TYR A 25 -4.15 -4.78 9.15
C TYR A 25 -5.09 -5.89 9.67
N ALA A 26 -5.00 -7.09 9.10
CA ALA A 26 -5.79 -8.24 9.53
C ALA A 26 -5.47 -8.64 10.98
N GLU A 27 -4.18 -8.66 11.33
CA GLU A 27 -3.70 -8.95 12.69
C GLU A 27 -4.15 -7.86 13.69
N GLU A 28 -3.98 -6.58 13.35
CA GLU A 28 -4.31 -5.45 14.24
C GLU A 28 -5.82 -5.23 14.44
N LYS A 29 -6.64 -5.50 13.42
CA LYS A 29 -8.10 -5.24 13.46
C LYS A 29 -8.94 -6.50 13.66
N GLY A 30 -8.33 -7.68 13.69
CA GLY A 30 -9.04 -8.96 13.84
C GLY A 30 -9.99 -9.28 12.67
N VAL A 31 -9.64 -8.85 11.46
CA VAL A 31 -10.44 -9.08 10.24
C VAL A 31 -9.80 -10.14 9.34
N THR A 32 -10.54 -10.63 8.35
CA THR A 32 -9.96 -11.56 7.38
C THR A 32 -8.96 -10.84 6.47
N LEU A 33 -7.97 -11.58 5.96
CA LEU A 33 -7.00 -11.05 4.98
C LEU A 33 -7.71 -10.49 3.74
N LEU A 34 -8.78 -11.15 3.28
CA LEU A 34 -9.56 -10.71 2.12
C LEU A 34 -10.23 -9.36 2.39
N ASP A 35 -10.76 -9.15 3.58
CA ASP A 35 -11.37 -7.87 3.97
C ASP A 35 -10.32 -6.78 4.10
N ALA A 36 -9.16 -7.08 4.70
CA ALA A 36 -8.03 -6.15 4.77
C ALA A 36 -7.57 -5.68 3.37
N ILE A 37 -7.45 -6.61 2.41
CA ILE A 37 -7.14 -6.29 1.01
C ILE A 37 -8.21 -5.37 0.40
N ARG A 38 -9.49 -5.71 0.56
CA ARG A 38 -10.61 -4.90 0.03
C ARG A 38 -10.65 -3.50 0.63
N ILE A 39 -10.40 -3.38 1.93
CA ILE A 39 -10.31 -2.10 2.64
C ILE A 39 -9.16 -1.28 2.07
N PHE A 40 -7.99 -1.89 1.90
CA PHE A 40 -6.82 -1.16 1.40
C PHE A 40 -7.03 -0.61 -0.01
N TYR A 41 -7.53 -1.43 -0.94
CA TYR A 41 -7.80 -0.99 -2.32
C TYR A 41 -8.78 0.19 -2.41
N ARG A 42 -9.68 0.37 -1.43
CA ARG A 42 -10.64 1.47 -1.40
C ARG A 42 -10.10 2.74 -0.73
N SER A 43 -8.93 2.66 -0.09
CA SER A 43 -8.37 3.73 0.72
C SER A 43 -7.75 4.86 -0.10
N ASN A 44 -7.67 6.04 0.51
CA ASN A 44 -6.93 7.17 -0.06
C ASN A 44 -5.42 6.88 -0.12
N THR A 45 -4.91 6.08 0.81
CA THR A 45 -3.51 5.63 0.83
C THR A 45 -3.17 4.78 -0.38
N TYR A 46 -4.05 3.86 -0.79
CA TYR A 46 -3.83 3.07 -2.01
C TYR A 46 -3.87 3.95 -3.26
N LYS A 47 -4.85 4.86 -3.36
CA LYS A 47 -4.91 5.82 -4.48
C LYS A 47 -3.67 6.71 -4.57
N ALA A 48 -3.08 7.06 -3.43
CA ALA A 48 -1.81 7.79 -3.37
C ALA A 48 -0.63 6.89 -3.75
N LEU A 49 -0.61 5.65 -3.26
CA LEU A 49 0.43 4.66 -3.54
C LEU A 49 0.56 4.32 -5.03
N GLU A 50 -0.53 4.43 -5.80
CA GLU A 50 -0.52 4.27 -7.25
C GLU A 50 0.12 5.44 -8.02
N LYS A 51 0.45 6.55 -7.34
CA LYS A 51 1.07 7.73 -7.92
C LYS A 51 2.53 7.83 -7.49
N GLU A 52 3.42 7.81 -8.46
CA GLU A 52 4.87 7.82 -8.25
C GLU A 52 5.33 9.09 -7.51
N GLU A 53 4.71 10.24 -7.79
CA GLU A 53 5.01 11.53 -7.16
C GLU A 53 4.89 11.52 -5.63
N THR A 54 4.05 10.64 -5.06
CA THR A 54 3.84 10.53 -3.61
C THR A 54 4.98 9.79 -2.91
N LYS A 55 5.75 9.00 -3.68
CA LYS A 55 6.86 8.17 -3.18
C LYS A 55 6.47 7.20 -2.06
N LEU A 56 5.18 6.92 -1.84
CA LEU A 56 4.72 5.95 -0.83
C LEU A 56 5.23 4.53 -1.12
N TRP A 57 5.63 4.25 -2.36
CA TRP A 57 6.27 3.00 -2.72
C TRP A 57 7.65 2.79 -2.08
N HIS A 58 8.28 3.85 -1.56
CA HIS A 58 9.48 3.74 -0.71
C HIS A 58 9.17 3.24 0.71
N TYR A 59 7.92 3.36 1.17
CA TYR A 59 7.60 3.09 2.57
C TYR A 59 7.72 1.60 2.88
N GLY A 60 8.30 1.29 4.04
CA GLY A 60 8.19 -0.04 4.61
C GLY A 60 6.73 -0.38 4.99
N PRO A 61 6.41 -1.65 5.29
CA PRO A 61 5.06 -2.07 5.62
C PRO A 61 4.42 -1.33 6.80
N ILE A 62 5.21 -1.06 7.84
CA ILE A 62 4.74 -0.37 9.05
C ILE A 62 4.42 1.10 8.75
N ALA A 63 5.35 1.82 8.11
CA ALA A 63 5.11 3.21 7.71
C ALA A 63 3.91 3.36 6.75
N LEU A 64 3.71 2.41 5.83
CA LEU A 64 2.55 2.41 4.94
C LEU A 64 1.23 2.15 5.70
N TYR A 65 1.27 1.35 6.76
CA TYR A 65 0.14 1.12 7.64
C TYR A 65 -0.18 2.35 8.50
N GLU A 66 0.83 3.01 9.06
CA GLU A 66 0.68 4.28 9.81
C GLU A 66 0.06 5.36 8.91
N GLU A 67 0.58 5.54 7.69
CA GLU A 67 0.04 6.45 6.68
C GLU A 67 -1.44 6.16 6.36
N PHE A 68 -1.84 4.89 6.37
CA PHE A 68 -3.24 4.50 6.19
C PHE A 68 -4.11 4.88 7.39
N GLU A 69 -3.65 4.67 8.62
CA GLU A 69 -4.42 5.03 9.81
C GLU A 69 -4.54 6.55 9.98
N GLU A 70 -3.55 7.33 9.55
CA GLU A 70 -3.60 8.80 9.56
C GLU A 70 -4.56 9.39 8.52
N ARG A 71 -4.74 8.71 7.37
CA ARG A 71 -5.57 9.18 6.23
C ARG A 71 -7.00 8.65 6.22
N LYS A 72 -7.39 7.92 7.26
CA LYS A 72 -8.67 7.22 7.34
C LYS A 72 -9.88 8.15 7.40
#